data_AF-A0A8T2TI22-F1
#
_entry.id   AF-A0A8T2TI22-F1
#
_cell.length_a   1.000
_cell.length_b   1.000
_cell.length_c   1.000
_cell.angle_alpha   90.00
_cell.angle_beta   90.00
_cell.angle_gamma   90.00
#
_symmetry.space_group_name_H-M   'P 1'
#
loop_
_entity.id
_entity.type
_entity.pdbx_description
1 polymer ?
#
loop_
_entity_poly.entity_id
_entity_poly.type
_entity_poly.pdbx_seq_one_letter_code
_entity_poly.pdbx_strand_id
1 'polypeptide(L)'
;MENAYEQIVASLQSLQQQVEDLSHQQTQVEMGHPMHVGALLQELQERIGSLQENQGSIQVNQRPNTSFMKKPKICMLEKFDGDRTKFHGFLQQVKLYICMQPDRYPDEASKVGFIGTLLCGQALSWFAPILEKNMAVLQDYEGFLRELSATFGDTDTSRVAETKLRKLHQGNRLASFYASEFRQLICDLTWHEDYFISQFRWGLRDDVKDLLLTMPEPLTLEEKQRRRVDKLCLYCGNPGHIAINCPNKRTNSRVAATLLIMPKKTLSLIALVDSGASSCFIDEGLVKKHGIPIRRKNKPVVAEVVDGRPLASGNITMETTPLRVHLGDHESHICFNVISSLVHLVIIGTPG
;
A
#
# COMPACT_ATOMS: atom_id res chain seq x y z
N MET A 1 24.29 18.88 25.41
CA MET A 1 23.46 17.65 25.41
C MET A 1 23.83 16.67 26.51
N GLU A 2 25.03 16.69 27.10
CA GLU A 2 25.42 15.84 28.23
C GLU A 2 24.57 16.01 29.51
N ASN A 3 24.16 17.24 29.84
CA ASN A 3 23.42 17.53 31.07
C ASN A 3 22.01 16.89 31.12
N ALA A 4 21.38 16.65 29.96
CA ALA A 4 20.08 15.99 29.89
C ALA A 4 20.18 14.47 30.06
N TYR A 5 21.30 13.86 29.65
CA TYR A 5 21.53 12.43 29.77
C TYR A 5 21.87 12.04 31.22
N GLU A 6 22.69 12.82 31.91
CA GLU A 6 23.01 12.60 33.32
C GLU A 6 21.78 12.76 34.22
N GLN A 7 20.89 13.72 33.92
CA GLN A 7 19.60 13.85 34.63
C GLN A 7 18.70 12.63 34.45
N ILE A 8 18.73 11.98 33.27
CA ILE A 8 17.93 10.78 33.01
C ILE A 8 18.52 9.57 33.76
N VAL A 9 19.84 9.42 33.78
CA VAL A 9 20.52 8.32 34.49
C VAL A 9 20.33 8.42 36.01
N ALA A 10 20.46 9.62 36.58
CA ALA A 10 20.19 9.86 38.00
C ALA A 10 18.72 9.57 38.36
N SER A 11 17.77 9.96 37.48
CA SER A 11 16.34 9.67 37.67
C SER A 11 16.06 8.16 37.65
N LEU A 12 16.75 7.40 36.79
CA LEU A 12 16.60 5.94 36.69
C LEU A 12 17.18 5.19 37.90
N GLN A 13 18.32 5.63 38.43
CA GLN A 13 18.90 5.04 39.65
C GLN A 13 18.02 5.29 40.88
N SER A 14 17.42 6.48 40.99
CA SER A 14 16.45 6.78 42.05
C SER A 14 15.19 5.90 41.96
N LEU A 15 14.71 5.61 40.75
CA LEU A 15 13.57 4.72 40.51
C LEU A 15 13.90 3.26 40.82
N GLN A 16 15.12 2.79 40.53
CA GLN A 16 15.57 1.44 40.89
C GLN A 16 15.61 1.23 42.41
N GLN A 17 16.10 2.21 43.16
CA GLN A 17 16.14 2.12 44.62
C GLN A 17 14.73 2.08 45.22
N GLN A 18 13.78 2.86 44.68
CA GLN A 18 12.38 2.83 45.11
C GLN A 18 11.71 1.47 44.83
N VAL A 19 12.11 0.76 43.78
CA VAL A 19 11.58 -0.59 43.46
C VAL A 19 12.14 -1.64 44.42
N GLU A 20 13.41 -1.56 44.81
CA GLU A 20 14.00 -2.45 45.82
C GLU A 20 13.36 -2.23 47.21
N ASP A 21 13.12 -0.97 47.59
CA ASP A 21 12.46 -0.64 48.86
C ASP A 21 11.00 -1.14 48.90
N LEU A 22 10.26 -1.05 47.79
CA LEU A 22 8.91 -1.61 47.64
C LEU A 22 8.92 -3.14 47.65
N SER A 23 9.93 -3.78 47.07
CA SER A 23 10.11 -5.24 47.10
C SER A 23 10.40 -5.75 48.51
N HIS A 24 11.13 -4.97 49.32
CA HIS A 24 11.38 -5.29 50.72
C HIS A 24 10.14 -5.06 51.62
N GLN A 25 9.29 -4.09 51.30
CA GLN A 25 7.99 -3.92 51.97
C GLN A 25 7.02 -5.08 51.66
N GLN A 26 7.11 -5.68 50.47
CA GLN A 26 6.31 -6.86 50.11
C GLN A 26 6.72 -8.14 50.87
N THR A 27 7.96 -8.25 51.36
CA THR A 27 8.41 -9.44 52.13
C THR A 27 7.76 -9.54 53.52
N GLN A 28 7.08 -8.50 54.03
CA GLN A 28 6.45 -8.52 55.36
C GLN A 28 4.96 -8.92 55.37
N VAL A 29 4.32 -9.09 54.20
CA VAL A 29 2.89 -9.41 54.11
C VAL A 29 2.70 -10.85 53.59
N GLU A 30 2.13 -11.69 54.45
CA GLU A 30 1.47 -12.98 54.17
C GLU A 30 2.39 -14.17 53.82
N MET A 31 2.83 -14.96 54.80
CA MET A 31 2.10 -16.12 55.38
C MET A 31 1.22 -16.90 54.39
N GLY A 32 1.80 -17.96 53.80
CA GLY A 32 1.07 -19.19 53.51
C GLY A 32 1.13 -19.71 52.07
N HIS A 33 2.24 -20.36 51.68
CA HIS A 33 2.32 -21.59 50.85
C HIS A 33 3.80 -21.84 50.42
N PRO A 34 4.57 -22.70 51.13
CA PRO A 34 6.04 -22.62 51.05
C PRO A 34 6.72 -23.43 49.95
N MET A 35 6.02 -24.19 49.09
CA MET A 35 6.69 -25.26 48.33
C MET A 35 6.81 -25.13 46.81
N HIS A 36 6.25 -24.08 46.18
CA HIS A 36 6.32 -23.95 44.72
C HIS A 36 7.09 -22.72 44.23
N VAL A 37 7.15 -21.66 45.04
CA VAL A 37 7.84 -20.41 44.66
C VAL A 37 9.35 -20.50 44.89
N GLY A 38 9.79 -21.25 45.92
CA GLY A 38 11.22 -21.48 46.18
C GLY A 38 11.92 -22.26 45.06
N ALA A 39 11.24 -23.28 44.50
CA ALA A 39 11.75 -24.04 43.36
C ALA A 39 11.86 -23.17 42.10
N LEU A 40 10.88 -22.29 41.88
CA LEU A 40 10.87 -21.39 40.74
C LEU A 40 11.94 -20.29 40.84
N LEU A 41 12.20 -19.80 42.05
CA LEU A 41 13.28 -18.83 42.32
C LEU A 41 14.68 -19.47 42.18
N GLN A 42 14.84 -20.71 42.62
CA GLN A 42 16.10 -21.44 42.49
C GLN A 42 16.41 -21.78 41.03
N GLU A 43 15.40 -22.16 40.25
CA GLU A 43 15.54 -22.38 38.80
C GLU A 43 15.82 -21.06 38.04
N LEU A 44 15.25 -19.94 38.49
CA LEU A 44 15.58 -18.61 37.96
C LEU A 44 17.00 -18.16 38.35
N GLN A 45 17.47 -18.46 39.56
CA GLN A 45 18.82 -18.14 40.02
C GLN A 45 19.89 -18.99 39.31
N GLU A 46 19.62 -20.27 39.04
CA GLU A 46 20.51 -21.13 38.24
C GLU A 46 20.55 -20.69 36.76
N ARG A 47 19.43 -20.21 36.21
CA ARG A 47 19.43 -19.56 34.89
C ARG A 47 20.20 -18.24 34.87
N ILE A 48 20.20 -17.47 35.96
CA ILE A 48 20.99 -16.23 36.05
C ILE A 48 22.49 -16.56 36.20
N GLY A 49 22.86 -17.57 37.00
CA GLY A 49 24.24 -18.02 37.16
C GLY A 49 24.87 -18.54 35.86
N SER A 50 24.12 -19.34 35.09
CA SER A 50 24.56 -19.83 33.77
C SER A 50 24.65 -18.73 32.69
N LEU A 51 23.90 -17.63 32.86
CA LEU A 51 24.04 -16.43 32.03
C LEU A 51 25.24 -15.55 32.47
N GLN A 52 25.64 -15.61 33.73
CA GLN A 52 26.82 -14.91 34.27
C GLN A 52 28.14 -15.64 33.96
N GLU A 53 28.19 -16.97 33.98
CA GLU A 53 29.40 -17.72 33.56
C GLU A 53 29.72 -17.52 32.08
N ASN A 54 28.70 -17.37 31.22
CA ASN A 54 28.88 -16.97 29.81
C ASN A 54 29.34 -15.51 29.64
N GLN A 55 29.26 -14.66 30.68
CA GLN A 55 29.83 -13.31 30.68
C GLN A 55 31.32 -13.28 31.07
N GLY A 56 31.82 -14.30 31.78
CA GLY A 56 33.23 -14.37 32.21
C GLY A 56 34.23 -14.61 31.07
N SER A 57 33.81 -15.26 29.98
CA SER A 57 34.70 -15.54 28.83
C SER A 57 34.73 -14.43 27.76
N ILE A 58 33.98 -13.33 27.95
CA ILE A 58 33.85 -12.23 26.96
C ILE A 58 34.43 -10.91 27.53
N GLN A 59 35.48 -10.98 28.36
CA GLN A 59 36.25 -9.80 28.75
C GLN A 59 37.73 -9.92 28.41
N VAL A 60 38.04 -10.11 27.12
CA VAL A 60 39.12 -9.39 26.43
C VAL A 60 38.67 -9.09 25.00
N ASN A 61 37.79 -8.11 24.82
CA ASN A 61 37.84 -7.08 23.76
C ASN A 61 36.50 -6.34 23.64
N GLN A 62 36.54 -5.04 23.96
CA GLN A 62 35.40 -4.13 24.00
C GLN A 62 34.96 -3.70 22.58
N ARG A 63 33.64 -3.79 22.30
CA ARG A 63 32.82 -2.80 21.56
C ARG A 63 31.32 -3.16 21.68
N PRO A 64 30.39 -2.19 21.71
CA PRO A 64 29.01 -2.41 22.15
C PRO A 64 28.13 -3.00 21.04
N ASN A 65 27.36 -4.04 21.38
CA ASN A 65 26.35 -4.64 20.51
C ASN A 65 24.99 -4.57 21.23
N THR A 66 24.18 -3.59 20.86
CA THR A 66 22.75 -3.53 21.18
C THR A 66 22.01 -4.52 20.28
N SER A 67 21.05 -5.26 20.84
CA SER A 67 20.16 -6.15 20.09
C SER A 67 19.18 -5.33 19.25
N PHE A 68 19.65 -4.85 18.10
CA PHE A 68 18.77 -4.50 17.00
C PHE A 68 18.04 -5.77 16.56
N MET A 69 16.70 -5.74 16.54
CA MET A 69 15.91 -6.57 15.63
C MET A 69 16.68 -6.59 14.31
N LYS A 70 17.19 -7.74 13.87
CA LYS A 70 17.94 -7.82 12.62
C LYS A 70 16.97 -7.40 11.51
N LYS A 71 17.07 -6.11 11.13
CA LYS A 71 16.56 -5.61 9.85
C LYS A 71 17.00 -6.63 8.80
N PRO A 72 16.13 -7.00 7.84
CA PRO A 72 16.51 -7.89 6.76
C PRO A 72 17.85 -7.40 6.20
N LYS A 73 18.85 -8.28 6.11
CA LYS A 73 20.10 -7.95 5.41
C LYS A 73 19.75 -7.81 3.94
N ILE A 74 19.28 -6.61 3.57
CA ILE A 74 19.10 -6.19 2.20
C ILE A 74 20.48 -6.30 1.55
N CYS A 75 20.55 -6.95 0.39
CA CYS A 75 21.80 -7.14 -0.35
C CYS A 75 22.59 -5.84 -0.42
N MET A 76 23.91 -5.95 -0.25
CA MET A 76 24.85 -4.83 -0.38
C MET A 76 24.53 -4.08 -1.68
N LEU A 77 24.12 -2.82 -1.56
CA LEU A 77 23.89 -1.96 -2.71
C LEU A 77 25.19 -1.88 -3.51
N GLU A 78 25.10 -2.19 -4.80
CA GLU A 78 26.25 -2.09 -5.69
C GLU A 78 26.58 -0.61 -5.92
N LYS A 79 27.88 -0.31 -5.98
CA LYS A 79 28.32 1.04 -6.35
C LYS A 79 27.99 1.29 -7.82
N PHE A 80 27.53 2.50 -8.12
CA PHE A 80 27.19 2.93 -9.46
C PHE A 80 28.38 3.64 -10.11
N ASP A 81 28.88 3.08 -11.21
CA ASP A 81 30.06 3.57 -11.93
C ASP A 81 29.74 4.59 -13.02
N GLY A 82 28.46 4.75 -13.38
CA GLY A 82 28.00 5.59 -14.49
C GLY A 82 27.43 4.82 -15.68
N ASP A 83 27.37 3.49 -15.63
CA ASP A 83 26.76 2.67 -16.68
C ASP A 83 25.26 2.93 -16.82
N ARG A 84 24.86 3.62 -17.90
CA ARG A 84 23.47 4.01 -18.17
C ARG A 84 22.50 2.83 -18.22
N THR A 85 22.97 1.64 -18.61
CA THR A 85 22.11 0.44 -18.68
C THR A 85 21.70 -0.06 -17.28
N LYS A 86 22.51 0.23 -16.26
CA LYS A 86 22.27 -0.16 -14.86
C LYS A 86 21.59 0.94 -14.06
N PHE A 87 21.48 2.15 -14.63
CA PHE A 87 21.01 3.34 -13.93
C PHE A 87 19.60 3.17 -13.33
N HIS A 88 18.66 2.64 -14.11
CA HIS A 88 17.29 2.44 -13.62
C HIS A 88 17.24 1.46 -12.44
N GLY A 89 17.92 0.31 -12.55
CA GLY A 89 18.00 -0.68 -11.48
C GLY A 89 18.63 -0.10 -10.20
N PHE A 90 19.74 0.63 -10.35
CA PHE A 90 20.40 1.33 -9.25
C PHE A 90 19.46 2.33 -8.56
N LEU A 91 18.78 3.20 -9.32
CA LEU A 91 17.91 4.23 -8.77
C LEU A 91 16.73 3.64 -7.99
N GLN A 92 16.13 2.55 -8.48
CA GLN A 92 15.03 1.89 -7.79
C GLN A 92 15.48 1.19 -6.51
N GLN A 93 16.67 0.57 -6.52
CA GLN A 93 17.25 -0.04 -5.31
C GLN A 93 17.52 1.01 -4.23
N VAL A 94 18.06 2.17 -4.61
CA VAL A 94 18.28 3.30 -3.70
C VAL A 94 16.97 3.82 -3.10
N LYS A 95 15.95 4.08 -3.93
CA LYS A 95 14.63 4.55 -3.46
C LYS A 95 13.99 3.57 -2.49
N LEU A 96 14.04 2.27 -2.81
CA LEU A 96 13.53 1.22 -1.94
C LEU A 96 14.30 1.17 -0.61
N TYR A 97 15.63 1.31 -0.64
CA TYR A 97 16.46 1.28 0.55
C TYR A 97 16.16 2.45 1.51
N ILE A 98 16.03 3.67 0.97
CA ILE A 98 15.66 4.86 1.75
C ILE A 98 14.26 4.69 2.35
N CYS A 99 13.29 4.20 1.57
CA CYS A 99 11.93 3.93 2.03
C CYS A 99 11.87 2.91 3.18
N MET A 100 12.75 1.90 3.16
CA MET A 100 12.85 0.88 4.22
C MET A 100 13.56 1.38 5.48
N GLN A 101 14.20 2.55 5.44
CA GLN A 101 15.00 3.10 6.55
C GLN A 101 14.77 4.61 6.76
N PRO A 102 13.53 5.05 7.02
CA PRO A 102 13.20 6.47 7.16
C PRO A 102 13.97 7.14 8.31
N ASP A 103 14.21 6.44 9.42
CA ASP A 103 14.94 6.98 10.57
C ASP A 103 16.42 7.28 10.28
N ARG A 104 17.01 6.63 9.27
CA ARG A 104 18.43 6.77 8.92
C ARG A 104 18.69 7.93 7.96
N TYR A 105 17.67 8.31 7.19
CA TYR A 105 17.71 9.34 6.16
C TYR A 105 16.51 10.30 6.30
N PRO A 106 16.40 11.02 7.43
CA PRO A 106 15.22 11.83 7.74
C PRO A 106 15.14 13.12 6.92
N ASP A 107 16.27 13.61 6.40
CA ASP A 107 16.41 14.87 5.68
C ASP A 107 16.93 14.66 4.25
N GLU A 108 16.74 15.66 3.38
CA GLU A 108 17.15 15.55 1.97
C GLU A 108 18.68 15.39 1.83
N ALA A 109 19.48 16.05 2.67
CA ALA A 109 20.94 15.96 2.62
C ALA A 109 21.48 14.60 3.02
N SER A 110 20.88 13.92 3.99
CA SER A 110 21.26 12.54 4.30
C SER A 110 20.90 11.55 3.19
N LYS A 111 19.80 11.77 2.46
CA LYS A 111 19.44 10.99 1.27
C LYS A 111 20.43 11.20 0.12
N VAL A 112 20.74 12.46 -0.21
CA VAL A 112 21.69 12.78 -1.29
C VAL A 112 23.10 12.33 -0.93
N GLY A 113 23.54 12.57 0.31
CA GLY A 113 24.84 12.13 0.82
C GLY A 113 25.00 10.62 0.73
N PHE A 114 23.95 9.85 1.06
CA PHE A 114 23.94 8.41 0.91
C PHE A 114 24.14 7.97 -0.54
N ILE A 115 23.40 8.56 -1.49
CA ILE A 115 23.59 8.25 -2.91
C ILE A 115 25.01 8.58 -3.35
N GLY A 116 25.56 9.71 -2.90
CA GLY A 116 26.95 10.08 -3.13
C GLY A 116 27.96 9.02 -2.68
N THR A 117 27.72 8.35 -1.55
CA THR A 117 28.60 7.24 -1.08
C THR A 117 28.56 5.99 -1.96
N LEU A 118 27.49 5.84 -2.75
CA LEU A 118 27.31 4.73 -3.67
C LEU A 118 27.86 5.03 -5.07
N LEU A 119 28.26 6.27 -5.37
CA LEU A 119 28.85 6.61 -6.65
C LEU A 119 30.33 6.20 -6.71
N CYS A 120 30.75 5.66 -7.84
CA CYS A 120 32.15 5.38 -8.17
C CYS A 120 32.44 5.75 -9.63
N GLY A 121 33.71 5.64 -10.05
CA GLY A 121 34.11 5.85 -11.44
C GLY A 121 33.62 7.18 -12.02
N GLN A 122 33.00 7.12 -13.20
CA GLN A 122 32.51 8.27 -13.95
C GLN A 122 31.41 9.03 -13.19
N ALA A 123 30.55 8.32 -12.46
CA ALA A 123 29.49 8.94 -11.66
C ALA A 123 30.05 9.76 -10.49
N LEU A 124 31.11 9.27 -9.84
CA LEU A 124 31.78 10.01 -8.78
C LEU A 124 32.54 11.23 -9.33
N SER A 125 33.21 11.10 -10.47
CA SER A 125 33.89 12.23 -11.13
C SER A 125 32.94 13.34 -11.53
N TRP A 126 31.69 13.01 -11.87
CA TRP A 126 30.63 13.98 -12.12
C TRP A 126 30.14 14.64 -10.83
N PHE A 127 29.95 13.87 -9.76
CA PHE A 127 29.39 14.36 -8.49
C PHE A 127 30.38 15.22 -7.67
N ALA A 128 31.66 14.86 -7.65
CA ALA A 128 32.69 15.53 -6.84
C ALA A 128 32.73 17.07 -7.01
N PRO A 129 32.77 17.64 -8.24
CA PRO A 129 32.80 19.10 -8.40
C PRO A 129 31.47 19.79 -8.01
N ILE A 130 30.35 19.07 -8.08
CA ILE A 130 29.04 19.58 -7.67
C ILE A 130 28.98 19.70 -6.15
N LEU A 131 29.52 18.69 -5.46
CA LEU A 131 29.65 18.68 -4.00
C LEU A 131 30.55 19.81 -3.49
N GLU A 132 31.68 20.07 -4.17
CA GLU A 132 32.64 21.11 -3.78
C GLU A 132 32.11 22.53 -3.98
N LYS A 133 31.29 22.76 -5.02
CA LYS A 133 30.83 24.10 -5.42
C LYS A 133 29.45 24.46 -4.91
N ASN A 134 28.60 23.47 -4.63
CA ASN A 134 27.20 23.69 -4.33
C ASN A 134 26.66 22.70 -3.29
N MET A 135 26.93 22.97 -2.01
CA MET A 135 26.33 22.20 -0.91
C MET A 135 24.80 22.32 -0.84
N ALA A 136 24.19 23.33 -1.49
CA ALA A 136 22.74 23.45 -1.53
C ALA A 136 22.08 22.35 -2.36
N VAL A 137 22.80 21.73 -3.32
CA VAL A 137 22.30 20.57 -4.08
C VAL A 137 21.98 19.39 -3.17
N LEU A 138 22.65 19.29 -2.02
CA LEU A 138 22.40 18.22 -1.04
C LEU A 138 21.02 18.38 -0.39
N GLN A 139 20.51 19.61 -0.29
CA GLN A 139 19.23 19.90 0.34
C GLN A 139 18.03 19.71 -0.62
N ASP A 140 18.28 19.40 -1.89
CA ASP A 140 17.25 19.17 -2.91
C ASP A 140 17.41 17.78 -3.51
N TYR A 141 16.85 16.78 -2.82
CA TYR A 141 16.86 15.39 -3.28
C TYR A 141 16.19 15.20 -4.64
N GLU A 142 15.07 15.88 -4.88
CA GLU A 142 14.36 15.78 -6.16
C GLU A 142 15.13 16.43 -7.30
N GLY A 143 15.72 17.61 -7.05
CA GLY A 143 16.61 18.28 -7.99
C GLY A 143 17.86 17.45 -8.30
N PHE A 144 18.48 16.87 -7.28
CA PHE A 144 19.62 15.97 -7.45
C PHE A 144 19.27 14.74 -8.28
N LEU A 145 18.14 14.06 -7.99
CA LEU A 145 17.70 12.92 -8.78
C LEU A 145 17.41 13.29 -10.23
N ARG A 146 16.90 14.50 -10.48
CA ARG A 146 16.64 15.02 -11.82
C ARG A 146 17.95 15.20 -12.60
N GLU A 147 18.97 15.79 -11.97
CA GLU A 147 20.27 16.01 -12.59
C GLU A 147 21.05 14.71 -12.80
N LEU A 148 20.97 13.80 -11.83
CA LEU A 148 21.53 12.46 -11.92
C LEU A 148 20.88 11.66 -13.05
N SER A 149 19.55 11.74 -13.18
CA SER A 149 18.79 11.11 -14.28
C SER A 149 19.05 11.79 -15.62
N ALA A 150 19.26 13.10 -15.66
CA ALA A 150 19.63 13.78 -16.89
C ALA A 150 21.02 13.36 -17.40
N THR A 151 21.94 13.06 -16.47
CA THR A 151 23.34 12.72 -16.80
C THR A 151 23.51 11.23 -17.15
N PHE A 152 22.89 10.34 -16.36
CA PHE A 152 23.09 8.89 -16.43
C PHE A 152 21.81 8.10 -16.78
N GLY A 153 20.67 8.78 -16.91
CA GLY A 153 19.44 8.16 -17.40
C GLY A 153 19.62 7.56 -18.78
N ASP A 154 19.00 6.40 -18.97
CA ASP A 154 18.93 5.78 -20.27
C ASP A 154 17.97 6.56 -21.16
N THR A 155 18.56 7.52 -21.87
CA THR A 155 17.87 8.38 -22.82
C THR A 155 17.34 7.60 -24.01
N ASP A 156 17.86 6.40 -24.32
CA ASP A 156 17.37 5.60 -25.44
C ASP A 156 16.14 4.77 -25.07
N THR A 157 16.08 4.16 -23.88
CA THR A 157 14.85 3.45 -23.45
C THR A 157 13.71 4.41 -23.16
N SER A 158 13.93 5.53 -22.47
CA SER A 158 12.90 6.55 -22.29
C SER A 158 12.47 7.19 -23.61
N ARG A 159 13.38 7.46 -24.54
CA ARG A 159 13.03 8.00 -25.88
C ARG A 159 12.30 6.98 -26.75
N VAL A 160 12.67 5.69 -26.68
CA VAL A 160 11.96 4.61 -27.38
C VAL A 160 10.58 4.41 -26.78
N ALA A 161 10.44 4.39 -25.46
CA ALA A 161 9.17 4.32 -24.76
C ALA A 161 8.29 5.53 -25.09
N GLU A 162 8.85 6.73 -25.11
CA GLU A 162 8.15 7.96 -25.51
C GLU A 162 7.71 7.91 -26.99
N THR A 163 8.59 7.48 -27.89
CA THR A 163 8.27 7.33 -29.32
C THR A 163 7.15 6.31 -29.53
N LYS A 164 7.18 5.20 -28.76
CA LYS A 164 6.11 4.20 -28.76
C LYS A 164 4.82 4.76 -28.17
N LEU A 165 4.90 5.51 -27.07
CA LEU A 165 3.76 6.12 -26.39
C LEU A 165 3.04 7.13 -27.28
N ARG A 166 3.78 8.03 -27.95
CA ARG A 166 3.23 9.01 -28.90
C ARG A 166 2.55 8.36 -30.11
N LYS A 167 2.94 7.14 -30.46
CA LYS A 167 2.34 6.36 -31.55
C LYS A 167 1.26 5.39 -31.06
N LEU A 168 1.09 5.24 -29.74
CA LEU A 168 0.17 4.28 -29.18
C LEU A 168 -1.26 4.81 -29.29
N HIS A 169 -2.10 4.05 -29.97
CA HIS A 169 -3.53 4.31 -30.08
C HIS A 169 -4.30 3.01 -29.88
N GLN A 170 -5.55 3.13 -29.44
CA GLN A 170 -6.47 2.01 -29.30
C GLN A 170 -6.73 1.35 -30.66
N GLY A 171 -7.01 2.14 -31.70
CA GLY A 171 -7.41 1.64 -33.02
C GLY A 171 -8.65 0.75 -32.91
N ASN A 172 -8.66 -0.38 -33.63
CA ASN A 172 -9.74 -1.38 -33.56
C ASN A 172 -9.59 -2.38 -32.39
N ARG A 173 -8.59 -2.18 -31.53
CA ARG A 173 -8.30 -3.05 -30.40
C ARG A 173 -9.21 -2.69 -29.22
N LEU A 174 -9.37 -3.62 -28.29
CA LEU A 174 -10.10 -3.37 -27.04
C LEU A 174 -9.38 -2.32 -26.19
N ALA A 175 -10.14 -1.50 -25.46
CA ALA A 175 -9.59 -0.46 -24.58
C ALA A 175 -8.69 -1.03 -23.46
N SER A 176 -8.97 -2.24 -22.99
CA SER A 176 -8.15 -2.95 -21.99
C SER A 176 -6.74 -3.27 -22.49
N PHE A 177 -6.61 -3.74 -23.73
CA PHE A 177 -5.31 -4.03 -24.34
C PHE A 177 -4.50 -2.75 -24.52
N TYR A 178 -5.13 -1.68 -25.02
CA TYR A 178 -4.54 -0.36 -25.08
C TYR A 178 -4.06 0.14 -23.70
N ALA A 179 -4.91 0.04 -22.67
CA ALA A 179 -4.55 0.44 -21.31
C ALA A 179 -3.42 -0.38 -20.70
N SER A 180 -3.33 -1.67 -21.02
CA SER A 180 -2.22 -2.51 -20.59
C SER A 180 -0.91 -2.08 -21.24
N GLU A 181 -0.88 -1.90 -22.56
CA GLU A 181 0.32 -1.44 -23.28
C GLU A 181 0.73 -0.02 -22.83
N PHE A 182 -0.25 0.87 -22.64
CA PHE A 182 0.00 2.23 -22.15
C PHE A 182 0.66 2.19 -20.77
N ARG A 183 0.12 1.40 -19.82
CA ARG A 183 0.71 1.23 -18.49
C ARG A 183 2.13 0.67 -18.54
N GLN A 184 2.38 -0.30 -19.42
CA GLN A 184 3.72 -0.87 -19.61
C GLN A 184 4.72 0.17 -20.12
N LEU A 185 4.30 1.06 -21.04
CA LEU A 185 5.18 2.08 -21.60
C LEU A 185 5.49 3.23 -20.63
N ILE A 186 4.56 3.57 -19.74
CA ILE A 186 4.77 4.66 -18.77
C ILE A 186 5.54 4.21 -17.52
N CYS A 187 5.71 2.89 -17.28
CA CYS A 187 6.46 2.38 -16.14
C CYS A 187 7.89 2.96 -16.04
N ASP A 188 8.52 3.22 -17.19
CA ASP A 188 9.89 3.72 -17.29
C ASP A 188 9.96 5.24 -17.57
N LEU A 189 8.82 5.95 -17.53
CA LEU A 189 8.73 7.38 -17.84
C LEU A 189 8.49 8.21 -16.57
N THR A 190 9.32 9.24 -16.36
CA THR A 190 9.26 10.14 -15.18
C THR A 190 8.50 11.44 -15.46
N TRP A 191 7.42 11.39 -16.25
CA TRP A 191 6.64 12.60 -16.61
C TRP A 191 5.51 12.87 -15.59
N HIS A 192 4.98 14.08 -15.59
CA HIS A 192 3.81 14.43 -14.76
C HIS A 192 2.55 13.66 -15.20
N GLU A 193 1.71 13.29 -14.23
CA GLU A 193 0.49 12.51 -14.46
C GLU A 193 -0.45 13.18 -15.48
N ASP A 194 -0.53 14.50 -15.51
CA ASP A 194 -1.34 15.25 -16.47
C ASP A 194 -0.97 14.94 -17.93
N TYR A 195 0.31 14.73 -18.22
CA TYR A 195 0.75 14.33 -19.55
C TYR A 195 0.27 12.91 -19.89
N PHE A 196 0.39 11.97 -18.94
CA PHE A 196 -0.08 10.61 -19.15
C PHE A 196 -1.59 10.53 -19.32
N ILE A 197 -2.35 11.29 -18.53
CA ILE A 197 -3.81 11.37 -18.67
C ILE A 197 -4.16 11.94 -20.05
N SER A 198 -3.49 13.02 -20.47
CA SER A 198 -3.71 13.63 -21.78
C SER A 198 -3.40 12.68 -22.94
N GLN A 199 -2.22 12.04 -22.92
CA GLN A 199 -1.83 11.06 -23.94
C GLN A 199 -2.74 9.84 -23.95
N PHE A 200 -3.13 9.34 -22.78
CA PHE A 200 -4.03 8.21 -22.65
C PHE A 200 -5.39 8.52 -23.29
N ARG A 201 -5.96 9.69 -22.98
CA ARG A 201 -7.24 10.13 -23.54
C ARG A 201 -7.14 10.36 -25.04
N TRP A 202 -6.04 10.94 -25.53
CA TRP A 202 -5.82 11.19 -26.95
C TRP A 202 -5.78 9.90 -27.77
N GLY A 203 -5.08 8.87 -27.28
CA GLY A 203 -4.95 7.59 -27.99
C GLY A 203 -6.20 6.70 -27.97
N LEU A 204 -7.25 7.03 -27.20
CA LEU A 204 -8.51 6.28 -27.20
C LEU A 204 -9.30 6.45 -28.50
N ARG A 205 -10.18 5.49 -28.80
CA ARG A 205 -11.12 5.59 -29.93
C ARG A 205 -12.22 6.60 -29.61
N ASP A 206 -12.73 7.30 -30.63
CA ASP A 206 -13.62 8.45 -30.42
C ASP A 206 -14.95 8.07 -29.77
N ASP A 207 -15.51 6.89 -30.05
CA ASP A 207 -16.69 6.37 -29.35
C ASP A 207 -16.44 6.13 -27.85
N VAL A 208 -15.23 5.70 -27.49
CA VAL A 208 -14.80 5.54 -26.09
C VAL A 208 -14.56 6.91 -25.46
N LYS A 209 -13.97 7.86 -26.19
CA LYS A 209 -13.82 9.25 -25.73
C LYS A 209 -15.18 9.90 -25.49
N ASP A 210 -16.12 9.75 -26.42
CA ASP A 210 -17.48 10.27 -26.32
C ASP A 210 -18.21 9.64 -25.12
N LEU A 211 -18.03 8.33 -24.92
CA LEU A 211 -18.55 7.67 -23.72
C LEU A 211 -17.90 8.24 -22.45
N LEU A 212 -16.58 8.43 -22.42
CA LEU A 212 -15.88 9.03 -21.28
C LEU A 212 -16.29 10.48 -21.02
N LEU A 213 -16.64 11.25 -22.06
CA LEU A 213 -17.20 12.60 -21.92
C LEU A 213 -18.63 12.57 -21.35
N THR A 214 -19.37 11.49 -21.56
CA THR A 214 -20.69 11.29 -20.92
C THR A 214 -20.61 10.67 -19.53
N MET A 215 -19.45 10.16 -19.11
CA MET A 215 -19.26 9.63 -17.76
C MET A 215 -18.81 10.76 -16.83
N PRO A 216 -19.56 11.06 -15.75
CA PRO A 216 -19.09 12.02 -14.76
C PRO A 216 -17.78 11.53 -14.16
N GLU A 217 -16.89 12.48 -13.88
CA GLU A 217 -15.58 12.20 -13.27
C GLU A 217 -15.75 11.40 -11.97
N PRO A 218 -14.84 10.45 -11.66
CA PRO A 218 -14.98 9.63 -10.46
C PRO A 218 -15.09 10.53 -9.22
N LEU A 219 -16.22 10.44 -8.52
CA LEU A 219 -16.43 11.24 -7.32
C LEU A 219 -15.40 10.86 -6.26
N THR A 220 -14.81 11.88 -5.62
CA THR A 220 -13.97 11.68 -4.43
C THR A 220 -14.78 11.06 -3.30
N LEU A 221 -14.11 10.48 -2.32
CA LEU A 221 -14.80 9.87 -1.17
C LEU A 221 -15.63 10.92 -0.41
N GLU A 222 -15.09 12.13 -0.28
CA GLU A 222 -15.74 13.27 0.36
C GLU A 222 -17.00 13.68 -0.42
N GLU A 223 -16.93 13.79 -1.75
CA GLU A 223 -18.07 14.15 -2.58
C GLU A 223 -19.14 13.05 -2.60
N LYS A 224 -18.73 11.76 -2.61
CA LYS A 224 -19.66 10.64 -2.42
C LYS A 224 -20.39 10.76 -1.09
N GLN A 225 -19.68 11.09 -0.01
CA GLN A 225 -20.26 11.22 1.31
C GLN A 225 -21.22 12.40 1.40
N ARG A 226 -20.84 13.57 0.86
CA ARG A 226 -21.72 14.74 0.78
C ARG A 226 -23.01 14.42 0.03
N ARG A 227 -22.92 13.81 -1.17
CA ARG A 227 -24.11 13.42 -1.94
C ARG A 227 -24.99 12.42 -1.21
N ARG A 228 -24.43 11.51 -0.40
CA ARG A 228 -25.21 10.59 0.44
C ARG A 228 -26.00 11.33 1.52
N VAL A 229 -25.34 12.23 2.25
CA VAL A 229 -25.97 13.06 3.29
C VAL A 229 -27.10 13.90 2.70
N ASP A 230 -26.84 14.51 1.54
CA ASP A 230 -27.80 15.39 0.85
C ASP A 230 -28.84 14.62 0.02
N LYS A 231 -28.81 13.27 0.02
CA LYS A 231 -29.69 12.39 -0.77
C LYS A 231 -29.72 12.72 -2.27
N LEU A 232 -28.54 13.05 -2.81
CA LEU A 232 -28.32 13.38 -4.21
C LEU A 232 -27.88 12.13 -5.00
N CYS A 233 -28.24 12.10 -6.28
CA CYS A 233 -27.83 11.03 -7.18
C CYS A 233 -26.30 10.95 -7.29
N LEU A 234 -25.74 9.76 -7.01
CA LEU A 234 -24.30 9.51 -7.11
C LEU A 234 -23.76 9.55 -8.56
N TYR A 235 -24.64 9.64 -9.56
CA TYR A 235 -24.25 9.86 -10.95
C TYR A 235 -24.33 11.34 -11.33
N CYS A 236 -25.53 11.91 -11.42
CA CYS A 236 -25.71 13.28 -11.92
C CYS A 236 -25.75 14.38 -10.86
N GLY A 237 -25.81 14.04 -9.57
CA GLY A 237 -25.86 15.03 -8.47
C GLY A 237 -27.24 15.66 -8.23
N ASN A 238 -28.27 15.31 -9.02
CA ASN A 238 -29.62 15.83 -8.80
C ASN A 238 -30.37 15.04 -7.71
N PRO A 239 -31.26 15.70 -6.93
CA PRO A 239 -32.09 15.03 -5.93
C PRO A 239 -33.21 14.17 -6.56
N GLY A 240 -33.87 13.36 -5.74
CA GLY A 240 -35.12 12.67 -6.09
C GLY A 240 -34.95 11.30 -6.77
N HIS A 241 -33.73 10.87 -7.07
CA HIS A 241 -33.45 9.54 -7.61
C HIS A 241 -32.05 9.04 -7.25
N ILE A 242 -31.84 7.74 -7.37
CA ILE A 242 -30.54 7.06 -7.17
C ILE A 242 -29.87 6.76 -8.52
N ALA A 243 -28.54 6.53 -8.50
CA ALA A 243 -27.73 6.39 -9.73
C ALA A 243 -28.25 5.33 -10.73
N ILE A 244 -28.83 4.24 -10.23
CA ILE A 244 -29.43 3.18 -11.08
C ILE A 244 -30.66 3.67 -11.87
N ASN A 245 -31.42 4.62 -11.32
CA ASN A 245 -32.62 5.18 -11.95
C ASN A 245 -32.35 6.59 -12.51
N CYS A 246 -31.09 6.92 -12.78
CA CYS A 246 -30.72 8.25 -13.22
C CYS A 246 -31.13 8.48 -14.70
N PRO A 247 -31.96 9.50 -15.00
CA PRO A 247 -32.39 9.78 -16.37
C PRO A 247 -31.24 10.26 -17.26
N ASN A 248 -30.16 10.77 -16.66
CA ASN A 248 -28.95 11.20 -17.37
C ASN A 248 -28.00 10.02 -17.68
N LYS A 249 -28.23 8.83 -17.12
CA LYS A 249 -27.38 7.66 -17.33
C LYS A 249 -27.82 6.94 -18.61
N ARG A 250 -26.98 7.00 -19.65
CA ARG A 250 -27.25 6.38 -20.97
C ARG A 250 -26.95 4.87 -21.02
N THR A 251 -26.25 4.33 -20.02
CA THR A 251 -25.78 2.94 -20.00
C THR A 251 -26.62 2.05 -19.09
N ASN A 252 -26.93 0.84 -19.56
CA ASN A 252 -27.61 -0.16 -18.75
C ASN A 252 -26.66 -0.64 -17.65
N SER A 253 -27.07 -0.47 -16.39
CA SER A 253 -26.27 -0.88 -15.22
C SER A 253 -26.27 -2.40 -15.04
N ARG A 254 -27.10 -3.13 -15.79
CA ARG A 254 -27.21 -4.59 -15.74
C ARG A 254 -26.33 -5.21 -16.83
N VAL A 255 -25.24 -5.84 -16.42
CA VAL A 255 -24.23 -6.41 -17.31
C VAL A 255 -24.20 -7.93 -17.12
N ALA A 256 -24.10 -8.68 -18.22
CA ALA A 256 -23.88 -10.11 -18.16
C ALA A 256 -22.49 -10.39 -17.56
N ALA A 257 -22.43 -11.21 -16.52
CA ALA A 257 -21.23 -11.57 -15.81
C ALA A 257 -21.08 -13.09 -15.72
N THR A 258 -19.85 -13.57 -15.82
CA THR A 258 -19.51 -14.98 -15.59
C THR A 258 -18.56 -15.09 -14.40
N LEU A 259 -19.01 -15.78 -13.36
CA LEU A 259 -18.19 -16.11 -12.19
C LEU A 259 -17.59 -17.48 -12.36
N LEU A 260 -16.27 -17.59 -12.24
CA LEU A 260 -15.58 -18.87 -12.10
C LEU A 260 -15.46 -19.16 -10.59
N ILE A 261 -16.32 -20.06 -10.11
CA ILE A 261 -16.46 -20.39 -8.69
C ILE A 261 -15.49 -21.50 -8.28
N MET A 262 -15.21 -22.43 -9.20
CA MET A 262 -14.27 -23.54 -9.04
C MET A 262 -13.62 -23.86 -10.39
N PRO A 263 -12.51 -24.63 -10.47
CA PRO A 263 -11.78 -24.89 -11.71
C PRO A 263 -12.64 -25.43 -12.88
N LYS A 264 -13.81 -26.01 -12.58
CA LYS A 264 -14.75 -26.55 -13.58
C LYS A 264 -16.18 -26.01 -13.46
N LYS A 265 -16.42 -24.98 -12.65
CA LYS A 265 -17.79 -24.45 -12.41
C LYS A 265 -17.85 -22.97 -12.71
N THR A 266 -18.53 -22.63 -13.80
CA THR A 266 -18.88 -21.27 -14.20
C THR A 266 -20.34 -20.98 -13.91
N LEU A 267 -20.63 -19.74 -13.53
CA LEU A 267 -21.98 -19.26 -13.30
C LEU A 267 -22.18 -17.97 -14.09
N SER A 268 -23.09 -18.03 -15.07
CA SER A 268 -23.51 -16.85 -15.82
C SER A 268 -24.72 -16.21 -15.15
N LEU A 269 -24.65 -14.91 -14.89
CA LEU A 269 -25.71 -14.13 -14.25
C LEU A 269 -25.70 -12.68 -14.71
N ILE A 270 -26.69 -11.91 -14.28
CA ILE A 270 -26.74 -10.46 -14.50
C ILE A 270 -26.20 -9.77 -13.25
N ALA A 271 -25.05 -9.10 -13.38
CA ALA A 271 -24.47 -8.27 -12.34
C ALA A 271 -24.96 -6.82 -12.47
N LEU A 272 -25.13 -6.16 -11.34
CA LEU A 272 -25.42 -4.73 -11.29
C LEU A 272 -24.11 -3.94 -11.11
N VAL A 273 -23.70 -3.20 -12.14
CA VAL A 273 -22.48 -2.38 -12.19
C VAL A 273 -22.86 -0.90 -12.05
N ASP A 274 -22.03 -0.11 -11.37
CA ASP A 274 -22.21 1.34 -11.20
C ASP A 274 -23.52 1.73 -10.48
N SER A 275 -23.91 0.94 -9.47
CA SER A 275 -25.05 1.25 -8.60
C SER A 275 -24.78 2.35 -7.58
N GLY A 276 -23.53 2.84 -7.49
CA GLY A 276 -23.08 3.76 -6.44
C GLY A 276 -22.69 3.07 -5.13
N ALA A 277 -22.55 1.74 -5.15
CA ALA A 277 -22.08 0.96 -4.01
C ALA A 277 -20.57 1.14 -3.79
N SER A 278 -20.15 1.26 -2.53
CA SER A 278 -18.72 1.42 -2.14
C SER A 278 -17.91 0.12 -2.20
N SER A 279 -18.55 -1.02 -2.48
CA SER A 279 -17.90 -2.31 -2.51
C SER A 279 -18.66 -3.29 -3.40
N CYS A 280 -18.11 -4.49 -3.56
CA CYS A 280 -18.75 -5.57 -4.28
C CYS A 280 -19.53 -6.48 -3.31
N PHE A 281 -20.72 -6.90 -3.72
CA PHE A 281 -21.64 -7.71 -2.91
C PHE A 281 -22.17 -8.91 -3.68
N ILE A 282 -22.42 -10.01 -2.97
CA ILE A 282 -23.02 -11.24 -3.50
C ILE A 282 -24.14 -11.73 -2.58
N ASP A 283 -25.21 -12.25 -3.18
CA ASP A 283 -26.34 -12.79 -2.43
C ASP A 283 -25.98 -14.11 -1.71
N GLU A 284 -26.40 -14.22 -0.46
CA GLU A 284 -26.16 -15.38 0.41
C GLU A 284 -26.86 -16.65 -0.13
N GLY A 285 -28.06 -16.52 -0.71
CA GLY A 285 -28.77 -17.62 -1.33
C GLY A 285 -27.99 -18.20 -2.52
N LEU A 286 -27.37 -17.32 -3.32
CA LEU A 286 -26.51 -17.73 -4.43
C LEU A 286 -25.26 -18.47 -3.94
N VAL A 287 -24.62 -17.96 -2.89
CA VAL A 287 -23.44 -18.56 -2.24
C VAL A 287 -23.77 -19.96 -1.75
N LYS A 288 -24.86 -20.12 -0.99
CA LYS A 288 -25.33 -21.41 -0.46
C LYS A 288 -25.67 -22.39 -1.58
N LYS A 289 -26.42 -21.94 -2.60
CA LYS A 289 -26.84 -22.79 -3.72
C LYS A 289 -25.66 -23.35 -4.53
N HIS A 290 -24.59 -22.58 -4.68
CA HIS A 290 -23.47 -23.00 -5.53
C HIS A 290 -22.25 -23.52 -4.76
N GLY A 291 -22.29 -23.47 -3.42
CA GLY A 291 -21.19 -23.90 -2.55
C GLY A 291 -19.96 -22.99 -2.67
N ILE A 292 -20.18 -21.68 -2.80
CA ILE A 292 -19.08 -20.70 -2.95
C ILE A 292 -18.30 -20.62 -1.63
N PRO A 293 -16.96 -20.77 -1.62
CA PRO A 293 -16.16 -20.66 -0.41
C PRO A 293 -16.22 -19.25 0.19
N ILE A 294 -16.47 -19.17 1.50
CA ILE A 294 -16.57 -17.92 2.26
C ILE A 294 -15.66 -17.94 3.48
N ARG A 295 -15.23 -16.75 3.92
CA ARG A 295 -14.42 -16.50 5.10
C ARG A 295 -15.08 -15.43 5.98
N ARG A 296 -14.90 -15.55 7.30
CA ARG A 296 -15.31 -14.53 8.25
C ARG A 296 -14.37 -13.33 8.21
N LYS A 297 -14.91 -12.11 8.23
CA LYS A 297 -14.12 -10.88 8.30
C LYS A 297 -13.60 -10.66 9.72
N ASN A 298 -12.37 -10.17 9.86
CA ASN A 298 -11.78 -9.82 11.16
C ASN A 298 -12.51 -8.65 11.85
N LYS A 299 -13.10 -7.76 11.05
CA LYS A 299 -13.94 -6.65 11.50
C LYS A 299 -15.24 -6.65 10.68
N PRO A 300 -16.42 -6.77 11.32
CA PRO A 300 -17.70 -6.62 10.63
C PRO A 300 -17.81 -5.25 9.97
N VAL A 301 -18.39 -5.19 8.78
CA VAL A 301 -18.62 -3.95 8.03
C VAL A 301 -20.08 -3.55 8.15
N VAL A 302 -20.33 -2.33 8.63
CA VAL A 302 -21.68 -1.74 8.58
C VAL A 302 -21.90 -1.22 7.17
N ALA A 303 -22.94 -1.70 6.50
CA ALA A 303 -23.35 -1.21 5.19
C ALA A 303 -24.72 -0.56 5.31
N GLU A 304 -24.91 0.54 4.60
CA GLU A 304 -26.16 1.28 4.55
C GLU A 304 -26.64 1.35 3.11
N VAL A 305 -27.96 1.28 2.92
CA VAL A 305 -28.57 1.67 1.64
C VAL A 305 -28.50 3.19 1.48
N VAL A 306 -28.67 3.67 0.25
CA VAL A 306 -28.54 5.10 -0.10
C VAL A 306 -29.44 6.02 0.74
N ASP A 307 -30.54 5.50 1.28
CA ASP A 307 -31.44 6.23 2.19
C ASP A 307 -30.90 6.39 3.63
N GLY A 308 -29.69 5.92 3.93
CA GLY A 308 -29.09 5.92 5.29
C GLY A 308 -29.64 4.84 6.21
N ARG A 309 -30.51 3.96 5.71
CA ARG A 309 -30.99 2.81 6.49
C ARG A 309 -29.92 1.72 6.51
N PRO A 310 -29.72 1.01 7.65
CA PRO A 310 -28.87 -0.16 7.69
C PRO A 310 -29.31 -1.19 6.65
N LEU A 311 -28.35 -1.91 6.08
CA LEU A 311 -28.65 -3.02 5.18
C LEU A 311 -29.54 -4.05 5.91
N ALA A 312 -30.56 -4.58 5.23
CA ALA A 312 -31.53 -5.49 5.84
C ALA A 312 -30.90 -6.77 6.43
N SER A 313 -29.74 -7.19 5.90
CA SER A 313 -28.96 -8.32 6.42
C SER A 313 -28.16 -8.00 7.68
N GLY A 314 -28.19 -6.76 8.17
CA GLY A 314 -27.38 -6.29 9.28
C GLY A 314 -25.89 -6.17 8.91
N ASN A 315 -25.02 -6.27 9.92
CA ASN A 315 -23.58 -6.15 9.75
C ASN A 315 -23.02 -7.25 8.84
N ILE A 316 -22.22 -6.85 7.87
CA ILE A 316 -21.55 -7.76 6.94
C ILE A 316 -20.38 -8.41 7.66
N THR A 317 -20.52 -9.71 7.93
CA THR A 317 -19.54 -10.50 8.69
C THR A 317 -18.80 -11.52 7.84
N MET A 318 -19.28 -11.79 6.62
CA MET A 318 -18.75 -12.81 5.72
C MET A 318 -18.36 -12.21 4.37
N GLU A 319 -17.31 -12.76 3.77
CA GLU A 319 -16.86 -12.44 2.42
C GLU A 319 -16.49 -13.72 1.66
N THR A 320 -16.53 -13.72 0.34
CA THR A 320 -16.03 -14.84 -0.47
C THR A 320 -14.50 -14.87 -0.45
N THR A 321 -13.91 -16.04 -0.71
CA THR A 321 -12.55 -16.08 -1.26
C THR A 321 -12.51 -15.33 -2.61
N PRO A 322 -11.34 -14.85 -3.08
CA PRO A 322 -11.26 -14.17 -4.37
C PRO A 322 -11.87 -15.02 -5.49
N LEU A 323 -12.90 -14.50 -6.15
CA LEU A 323 -13.56 -15.13 -7.28
C LEU A 323 -13.08 -14.46 -8.56
N ARG A 324 -12.87 -15.25 -9.61
CA ARG A 324 -12.55 -14.72 -10.93
C ARG A 324 -13.86 -14.36 -11.64
N VAL A 325 -13.97 -13.11 -12.05
CA VAL A 325 -15.17 -12.50 -12.62
C VAL A 325 -14.86 -12.02 -14.03
N HIS A 326 -15.65 -12.47 -14.99
CA HIS A 326 -15.62 -11.98 -16.36
C HIS A 326 -16.83 -11.07 -16.61
N LEU A 327 -16.56 -9.83 -17.03
CA LEU A 327 -17.56 -8.84 -17.46
C LEU A 327 -17.27 -8.51 -18.93
N GLY A 328 -17.99 -9.17 -19.84
CA GLY A 328 -17.58 -9.19 -21.25
C GLY A 328 -16.16 -9.76 -21.39
N ASP A 329 -15.25 -9.00 -21.99
CA ASP A 329 -13.85 -9.40 -22.21
C ASP A 329 -12.91 -9.04 -21.03
N HIS A 330 -13.43 -8.45 -19.96
CA HIS A 330 -12.65 -8.05 -18.80
C HIS A 330 -12.65 -9.12 -17.71
N GLU A 331 -11.46 -9.59 -17.31
CA GLU A 331 -11.26 -10.50 -16.19
C GLU A 331 -10.76 -9.74 -14.95
N SER A 332 -11.32 -10.06 -13.77
CA SER A 332 -10.87 -9.53 -12.48
C SER A 332 -10.98 -10.56 -11.36
N HIS A 333 -10.18 -10.41 -10.30
CA HIS A 333 -10.31 -11.20 -9.08
C HIS A 333 -10.95 -10.33 -7.99
N ILE A 334 -12.14 -10.72 -7.52
CA ILE A 334 -12.96 -9.91 -6.60
C ILE A 334 -13.31 -10.74 -5.35
N CYS A 335 -13.12 -10.15 -4.17
CA CYS A 335 -13.69 -10.64 -2.92
C CYS A 335 -15.05 -9.97 -2.70
N PHE A 336 -16.13 -10.75 -2.67
CA PHE A 336 -17.48 -10.22 -2.50
C PHE A 336 -17.89 -10.25 -1.04
N ASN A 337 -18.49 -9.16 -0.56
CA ASN A 337 -19.19 -9.14 0.72
C ASN A 337 -20.51 -9.91 0.60
N VAL A 338 -20.77 -10.82 1.53
CA VAL A 338 -21.98 -11.64 1.50
C VAL A 338 -23.12 -10.89 2.18
N ILE A 339 -24.23 -10.72 1.47
CA ILE A 339 -25.44 -10.03 1.94
C ILE A 339 -26.68 -10.85 1.60
N SER A 340 -27.80 -10.60 2.29
CA SER A 340 -29.11 -11.15 1.89
C SER A 340 -29.79 -10.12 0.98
N SER A 341 -29.88 -10.40 -0.32
CA SER A 341 -30.43 -9.48 -1.33
C SER A 341 -31.58 -10.14 -2.08
N LEU A 342 -32.77 -9.56 -2.01
CA LEU A 342 -33.97 -10.11 -2.66
C LEU A 342 -34.08 -9.79 -4.16
N VAL A 343 -33.22 -8.92 -4.69
CA VAL A 343 -33.41 -8.31 -6.02
C VAL A 343 -32.21 -8.49 -6.95
N HIS A 344 -30.99 -8.44 -6.39
CA HIS A 344 -29.75 -8.49 -7.18
C HIS A 344 -28.79 -9.52 -6.61
N LEU A 345 -28.43 -10.50 -7.44
CA LEU A 345 -27.56 -11.61 -7.06
C LEU A 345 -26.09 -11.19 -6.90
N VAL A 346 -25.64 -10.23 -7.71
CA VAL A 346 -24.28 -9.67 -7.68
C VAL A 346 -24.34 -8.17 -7.93
N ILE A 347 -23.62 -7.42 -7.11
CA ILE A 347 -23.45 -5.97 -7.24
C ILE A 347 -21.95 -5.68 -7.29
N ILE A 348 -21.51 -4.95 -8.32
CA ILE A 348 -20.12 -4.54 -8.53
C ILE A 348 -20.06 -3.04 -8.28
N GLY A 349 -19.50 -2.68 -7.14
CA GLY A 349 -19.24 -1.30 -6.76
C GLY A 349 -17.87 -0.83 -7.21
N THR A 350 -17.64 0.48 -7.15
CA THR A 350 -16.31 1.05 -7.37
C THR A 350 -15.42 0.71 -6.17
N PRO A 351 -14.12 0.42 -6.36
CA PRO A 351 -13.17 0.36 -5.26
C PRO A 351 -13.28 1.63 -4.41
N GLY A 352 -13.34 1.44 -3.09
CA GLY A 352 -13.33 2.54 -2.11
C GLY A 352 -11.95 3.13 -1.94
#